data_AF-A0A924ZIA6-F1
#
_entry.id   AF-A0A924ZIA6-F1
#
_cell.length_a   1.000
_cell.length_b   1.000
_cell.length_c   1.000
_cell.angle_alpha   90.00
_cell.angle_beta   90.00
_cell.angle_gamma   90.00
#
_symmetry.space_group_name_H-M   'P 1'
#
loop_
_entity.id
_entity.type
_entity.pdbx_description
1 polymer ?
#
loop_
_entity_poly.entity_id
_entity_poly.type
_entity_poly.pdbx_seq_one_letter_code
_entity_poly.pdbx_strand_id
1 'polypeptide(L)'
;MNGLYLRPFNLVSRWLVVITLLTISVTSQADLKTNFALINKTYKGPFGMNVLQGPTARIEIKAGGTPGHTQFQAAYRNQAAQALALEENFWTGNLFTTNYYELMGEYVYGDANSNHELDHSRLVAAGPKAMPKAASMMRHWALEKHYVSYFPRTKLAESYLVRGISDMANEREYANYFFGFYLTAMTEELQYLPAFLVINKSPMIQTASLDKARELVAVAYDSYLESQSVSEATLKDMYRLRNAIHNQMGPEVVGLIENFLNTYPELKNDQYFTNIQSILVEYFRIDFSKISAQAKKLGLSDLLAVILKASKKSTDVDTLAELARVSAVTRIEITSKLSFEKRGQGLALLAEISKVLNKELSALSKLSVKSPTVAKAIIDLVFLEGFLLKDNWEYFSGETKTSSNLASLLKDVLEAATDSLATAFKPSFSQWLIIEPKMQGFMDNTIKSSSLGTVAVTIEKLK
;
A
#
# COMPACT_ATOMS: atom_id res chain seq x y z
N MET A 1 32.78 -39.03 -14.61
CA MET A 1 32.00 -40.06 -13.87
C MET A 1 31.81 -39.56 -12.44
N ASN A 2 30.62 -39.78 -11.86
CA ASN A 2 29.97 -39.06 -10.74
C ASN A 2 29.22 -37.81 -11.26
N GLY A 3 27.92 -37.80 -11.54
CA GLY A 3 26.82 -38.64 -11.07
C GLY A 3 25.83 -37.81 -10.22
N LEU A 4 25.37 -36.68 -10.76
CA LEU A 4 24.36 -35.81 -10.15
C LEU A 4 22.98 -36.49 -10.22
N TYR A 5 22.42 -36.76 -9.06
CA TYR A 5 21.03 -37.19 -8.89
C TYR A 5 20.08 -36.03 -9.21
N LEU A 6 19.54 -36.02 -10.44
CA LEU A 6 18.31 -35.32 -10.76
C LEU A 6 17.14 -36.22 -10.33
N ARG A 7 16.33 -35.77 -9.36
CA ARG A 7 15.04 -36.40 -9.08
C ARG A 7 14.02 -35.96 -10.14
N PRO A 8 13.24 -36.89 -10.71
CA PRO A 8 12.27 -36.57 -11.74
C PRO A 8 11.02 -35.90 -11.14
N PHE A 9 10.58 -34.82 -11.79
CA PHE A 9 9.23 -34.27 -11.66
C PHE A 9 8.23 -35.31 -12.16
N ASN A 10 7.49 -35.95 -11.24
CA ASN A 10 6.39 -36.84 -11.60
C ASN A 10 5.11 -36.04 -11.82
N LEU A 11 4.71 -35.92 -13.09
CA LEU A 11 3.37 -35.59 -13.56
C LEU A 11 2.38 -36.71 -13.22
N VAL A 12 1.93 -36.86 -11.97
CA VAL A 12 0.64 -37.54 -11.68
C VAL A 12 0.10 -37.05 -10.33
N SER A 13 -0.77 -36.03 -10.34
CA SER A 13 -1.75 -35.78 -9.26
C SER A 13 -2.66 -34.59 -9.62
N ARG A 14 -3.29 -34.62 -10.80
CA ARG A 14 -4.26 -33.59 -11.22
C ARG A 14 -5.72 -33.92 -10.90
N TRP A 15 -6.03 -35.01 -10.20
CA TRP A 15 -7.41 -35.39 -9.90
C TRP A 15 -7.53 -36.12 -8.56
N LEU A 16 -7.34 -35.44 -7.42
CA LEU A 16 -7.73 -35.97 -6.09
C LEU A 16 -7.70 -34.90 -4.98
N VAL A 17 -8.30 -33.73 -5.21
CA VAL A 17 -8.49 -32.68 -4.17
C VAL A 17 -9.97 -32.29 -3.99
N VAL A 18 -10.92 -32.97 -4.63
CA VAL A 18 -12.30 -32.44 -4.71
C VAL A 18 -13.25 -32.87 -3.58
N ILE A 19 -12.99 -33.88 -2.75
CA ILE A 19 -14.06 -34.38 -1.85
C ILE A 19 -13.55 -34.73 -0.45
N THR A 20 -13.04 -33.74 0.30
CA THR A 20 -13.05 -33.77 1.79
C THR A 20 -12.82 -32.40 2.48
N LEU A 21 -13.21 -31.28 1.85
CA LEU A 21 -13.14 -29.92 2.46
C LEU A 21 -14.40 -29.05 2.20
N LEU A 22 -15.53 -29.67 1.85
CA LEU A 22 -16.74 -28.97 1.43
C LEU A 22 -17.82 -28.80 2.51
N THR A 23 -17.60 -29.27 3.75
CA THR A 23 -18.63 -29.19 4.80
C THR A 23 -18.33 -28.19 5.92
N ILE A 24 -17.13 -27.59 5.97
CA ILE A 24 -16.82 -26.47 6.89
C ILE A 24 -16.90 -25.10 6.17
N SER A 25 -17.05 -25.10 4.84
CA SER A 25 -16.79 -23.92 3.99
C SER A 25 -18.02 -23.22 3.44
N VAL A 26 -19.24 -23.73 3.66
CA VAL A 26 -20.45 -23.16 3.01
C VAL A 26 -21.22 -22.22 3.93
N THR A 27 -21.19 -22.45 5.24
CA THR A 27 -21.85 -21.58 6.23
C THR A 27 -21.08 -20.27 6.48
N SER A 28 -19.77 -20.32 6.71
CA SER A 28 -18.95 -19.10 6.88
C SER A 28 -18.92 -18.19 5.64
N GLN A 29 -18.97 -18.76 4.44
CA GLN A 29 -18.98 -17.98 3.20
C GLN A 29 -20.31 -17.23 2.95
N ALA A 30 -21.45 -17.76 3.43
CA ALA A 30 -22.75 -17.11 3.33
C ALA A 30 -22.87 -15.92 4.30
N ASP A 31 -22.24 -16.02 5.47
CA ASP A 31 -22.22 -14.97 6.49
C ASP A 31 -21.29 -13.81 6.10
N LEU A 32 -20.13 -14.07 5.48
CA LEU A 32 -19.21 -13.03 4.98
C LEU A 32 -19.90 -12.00 4.08
N LYS A 33 -20.63 -12.45 3.05
CA LYS A 33 -21.31 -11.54 2.10
C LYS A 33 -22.42 -10.75 2.78
N THR A 34 -23.16 -11.40 3.67
CA THR A 34 -24.25 -10.77 4.44
C THR A 34 -23.71 -9.70 5.39
N ASN A 35 -22.64 -10.03 6.13
CA ASN A 35 -21.98 -9.13 7.06
C ASN A 35 -21.31 -7.95 6.35
N PHE A 36 -20.68 -8.17 5.19
CA PHE A 36 -20.15 -7.09 4.36
C PHE A 36 -21.26 -6.18 3.81
N ALA A 37 -22.43 -6.72 3.47
CA ALA A 37 -23.56 -5.90 3.04
C ALA A 37 -24.07 -4.95 4.16
N LEU A 38 -23.90 -5.30 5.44
CA LEU A 38 -24.24 -4.41 6.57
C LEU A 38 -23.35 -3.17 6.62
N ILE A 39 -22.05 -3.30 6.30
CA ILE A 39 -21.14 -2.16 6.15
C ILE A 39 -21.66 -1.22 5.06
N ASN A 40 -22.09 -1.77 3.93
CA ASN A 40 -22.62 -0.94 2.84
C ASN A 40 -23.98 -0.31 3.13
N LYS A 41 -24.64 -0.63 4.24
CA LYS A 41 -25.91 -0.02 4.66
C LYS A 41 -25.75 1.01 5.78
N THR A 42 -24.57 1.11 6.39
CA THR A 42 -24.30 2.04 7.49
C THR A 42 -23.82 3.39 6.97
N TYR A 43 -24.23 4.49 7.64
CA TYR A 43 -23.95 5.86 7.20
C TYR A 43 -22.45 6.17 7.06
N LYS A 44 -21.61 5.70 8.00
CA LYS A 44 -20.14 5.83 7.97
C LYS A 44 -19.45 4.54 7.50
N GLY A 45 -20.13 3.65 6.79
CA GLY A 45 -19.55 2.40 6.31
C GLY A 45 -18.93 1.58 7.45
N PRO A 46 -17.63 1.22 7.41
CA PRO A 46 -17.02 0.41 8.46
C PRO A 46 -16.64 1.20 9.73
N PHE A 47 -16.80 2.53 9.71
CA PHE A 47 -16.31 3.41 10.78
C PHE A 47 -17.40 3.68 11.83
N GLY A 48 -17.04 3.56 13.10
CA GLY A 48 -17.84 3.94 14.25
C GLY A 48 -17.78 5.43 14.57
N MET A 49 -18.14 5.76 15.81
CA MET A 49 -17.98 7.11 16.35
C MET A 49 -16.50 7.44 16.57
N ASN A 50 -16.17 8.72 16.40
CA ASN A 50 -14.83 9.21 16.68
C ASN A 50 -14.64 9.29 18.20
N VAL A 51 -13.49 8.79 18.66
CA VAL A 51 -13.12 8.82 20.07
C VAL A 51 -11.73 9.43 20.22
N LEU A 52 -11.50 10.07 21.36
CA LEU A 52 -10.19 10.41 21.87
C LEU A 52 -9.68 9.20 22.67
N GLN A 53 -8.60 8.59 22.21
CA GLN A 53 -7.91 7.49 22.88
C GLN A 53 -6.79 8.05 23.74
N GLY A 54 -6.82 7.76 25.04
CA GLY A 54 -5.70 7.95 25.95
C GLY A 54 -5.24 6.62 26.54
N PRO A 55 -4.14 6.62 27.31
CA PRO A 55 -3.59 5.41 27.90
C PRO A 55 -4.46 4.85 29.05
N THR A 56 -5.33 5.68 29.64
CA THR A 56 -6.17 5.30 30.78
C THR A 56 -7.67 5.41 30.50
N ALA A 57 -8.08 6.10 29.44
CA ALA A 57 -9.48 6.32 29.12
C ALA A 57 -9.70 6.52 27.61
N ARG A 58 -10.92 6.20 27.17
CA ARG A 58 -11.44 6.47 25.83
C ARG A 58 -12.69 7.33 25.97
N ILE A 59 -12.74 8.47 25.27
CA ILE A 59 -13.86 9.41 25.35
C ILE A 59 -14.45 9.63 23.95
N GLU A 60 -15.76 9.45 23.80
CA GLU A 60 -16.45 9.83 22.57
C GLU A 60 -16.49 11.35 22.44
N ILE A 61 -16.17 11.89 21.26
CA ILE A 61 -16.06 13.36 21.04
C ILE A 61 -17.37 14.12 21.29
N LYS A 62 -18.52 13.42 21.34
CA LYS A 62 -19.80 14.03 21.73
C LYS A 62 -19.84 14.43 23.22
N ALA A 63 -19.05 13.79 24.06
CA ALA A 63 -18.86 14.17 25.46
C ALA A 63 -17.71 15.18 25.50
N GLY A 64 -17.97 16.42 25.90
CA GLY A 64 -16.99 17.53 25.92
C GLY A 64 -15.84 17.39 26.93
N GLY A 65 -15.38 16.17 27.23
CA GLY A 65 -14.23 15.88 28.07
C GLY A 65 -13.01 15.47 27.25
N THR A 66 -11.81 15.78 27.74
CA THR A 66 -10.55 15.31 27.18
C THR A 66 -10.00 14.17 28.04
N PRO A 67 -9.57 13.03 27.45
CA PRO A 67 -8.76 12.07 28.20
C PRO A 67 -7.44 12.78 28.45
N GLY A 68 -7.07 12.97 29.73
CA GLY A 68 -5.98 13.86 30.15
C GLY A 68 -4.81 13.92 29.15
N HIS A 69 -4.11 12.79 28.95
CA HIS A 69 -3.18 12.61 27.84
C HIS A 69 -3.87 11.85 26.69
N THR A 70 -3.97 12.48 25.51
CA THR A 70 -4.52 11.86 24.29
C THR A 70 -3.39 11.28 23.45
N GLN A 71 -3.46 9.98 23.14
CA GLN A 71 -2.55 9.29 22.23
C GLN A 71 -2.94 9.49 20.77
N PHE A 72 -4.24 9.44 20.47
CA PHE A 72 -4.79 9.76 19.16
C PHE A 72 -6.29 10.01 19.25
N GLN A 73 -6.82 10.66 18.23
CA GLN A 73 -8.25 10.66 17.93
C GLN A 73 -8.49 9.64 16.82
N ALA A 74 -9.54 8.83 16.80
CA ALA A 74 -9.89 8.03 15.62
C ALA A 74 -11.33 7.49 15.70
N ALA A 75 -11.94 7.17 14.56
CA ALA A 75 -13.08 6.27 14.54
C ALA A 75 -12.59 4.83 14.64
N TYR A 76 -13.05 4.04 15.61
CA TYR A 76 -12.85 2.59 15.61
C TYR A 76 -13.76 1.90 14.58
N ARG A 77 -13.55 0.60 14.33
CA ARG A 77 -14.53 -0.20 13.56
C ARG A 77 -15.89 -0.15 14.25
N ASN A 78 -16.96 -0.07 13.46
CA ASN A 78 -18.29 -0.32 14.00
C ASN A 78 -18.50 -1.83 14.24
N GLN A 79 -19.64 -2.19 14.85
CA GLN A 79 -19.95 -3.57 15.19
C GLN A 79 -19.91 -4.53 13.99
N ALA A 80 -20.40 -4.10 12.81
CA ALA A 80 -20.40 -4.95 11.61
C ALA A 80 -18.97 -5.20 11.08
N ALA A 81 -18.13 -4.17 11.05
CA ALA A 81 -16.73 -4.30 10.65
C ALA A 81 -15.89 -5.06 11.69
N GLN A 82 -16.23 -4.96 12.98
CA GLN A 82 -15.60 -5.75 14.04
C GLN A 82 -15.96 -7.23 13.94
N ALA A 83 -17.23 -7.57 13.68
CA ALA A 83 -17.67 -8.95 13.46
C ALA A 83 -16.93 -9.57 12.25
N LEU A 84 -16.84 -8.85 11.13
CA LEU A 84 -16.05 -9.30 9.98
C LEU A 84 -14.58 -9.57 10.32
N ALA A 85 -13.95 -8.71 11.11
CA ALA A 85 -12.56 -8.87 11.51
C ALA A 85 -12.35 -10.07 12.45
N LEU A 86 -13.26 -10.28 13.41
CA LEU A 86 -13.12 -11.32 14.45
C LEU A 86 -13.60 -12.70 13.99
N GLU A 87 -14.71 -12.76 13.27
CA GLU A 87 -15.38 -14.02 12.88
C GLU A 87 -14.86 -14.54 11.54
N GLU A 88 -14.62 -13.63 10.60
CA GLU A 88 -14.25 -13.98 9.22
C GLU A 88 -12.79 -13.64 8.88
N ASN A 89 -12.02 -13.07 9.83
CA ASN A 89 -10.68 -12.54 9.58
C ASN A 89 -10.64 -11.57 8.38
N PHE A 90 -11.74 -10.87 8.13
CA PHE A 90 -11.91 -9.95 7.02
C PHE A 90 -11.75 -8.51 7.52
N TRP A 91 -10.64 -7.88 7.16
CA TRP A 91 -10.32 -6.54 7.63
C TRP A 91 -10.81 -5.48 6.64
N THR A 92 -11.52 -4.49 7.15
CA THR A 92 -11.97 -3.31 6.39
C THR A 92 -12.10 -2.14 7.33
N GLY A 93 -11.88 -0.94 6.80
CA GLY A 93 -11.78 0.27 7.59
C GLY A 93 -10.52 0.31 8.46
N ASN A 94 -10.13 1.54 8.83
CA ASN A 94 -8.91 1.97 9.53
C ASN A 94 -7.62 1.35 8.98
N LEU A 95 -6.59 2.18 8.78
CA LEU A 95 -5.31 1.65 8.30
C LEU A 95 -4.38 1.42 9.48
N PHE A 96 -3.81 2.47 10.06
CA PHE A 96 -2.68 2.25 10.95
C PHE A 96 -3.00 2.52 12.41
N THR A 97 -3.66 3.65 12.71
CA THR A 97 -3.81 4.13 14.10
C THR A 97 -4.49 3.11 15.00
N THR A 98 -5.75 2.77 14.71
CA THR A 98 -6.51 1.87 15.58
C THR A 98 -6.00 0.43 15.51
N ASN A 99 -5.44 0.00 14.37
CA ASN A 99 -5.03 -1.39 14.19
C ASN A 99 -3.70 -1.71 14.86
N TYR A 100 -2.75 -0.77 14.81
CA TYR A 100 -1.51 -0.92 15.56
C TYR A 100 -1.79 -0.91 17.07
N TYR A 101 -2.70 -0.04 17.52
CA TYR A 101 -3.17 -0.02 18.90
C TYR A 101 -3.86 -1.33 19.28
N GLU A 102 -4.76 -1.85 18.44
CA GLU A 102 -5.44 -3.14 18.64
C GLU A 102 -4.47 -4.32 18.75
N LEU A 103 -3.44 -4.39 17.88
CA LEU A 103 -2.40 -5.42 17.95
C LEU A 103 -1.66 -5.35 19.29
N MET A 104 -1.36 -4.15 19.77
CA MET A 104 -0.67 -3.97 21.03
C MET A 104 -1.56 -4.36 22.22
N GLY A 105 -2.80 -3.89 22.26
CA GLY A 105 -3.77 -4.26 23.29
C GLY A 105 -3.91 -5.77 23.42
N GLU A 106 -4.09 -6.47 22.30
CA GLU A 106 -4.27 -7.93 22.29
C GLU A 106 -3.00 -8.68 22.70
N TYR A 107 -1.86 -8.40 22.06
CA TYR A 107 -0.67 -9.25 22.18
C TYR A 107 0.31 -8.82 23.28
N VAL A 108 0.18 -7.60 23.80
CA VAL A 108 1.01 -7.08 24.91
C VAL A 108 0.22 -7.00 26.21
N TYR A 109 -1.04 -6.57 26.16
CA TYR A 109 -1.87 -6.32 27.33
C TYR A 109 -2.99 -7.36 27.55
N GLY A 110 -3.23 -8.24 26.60
CA GLY A 110 -4.22 -9.32 26.70
C GLY A 110 -5.67 -8.89 26.40
N ASP A 111 -5.88 -7.65 25.97
CA ASP A 111 -7.20 -7.11 25.60
C ASP A 111 -7.08 -6.07 24.47
N ALA A 112 -7.59 -6.44 23.29
CA ALA A 112 -7.60 -5.61 22.08
C ALA A 112 -8.33 -4.26 22.25
N ASN A 113 -9.22 -4.15 23.24
CA ASN A 113 -10.01 -2.94 23.49
C ASN A 113 -9.51 -2.13 24.69
N SER A 114 -8.46 -2.59 25.37
CA SER A 114 -7.92 -1.92 26.55
C SER A 114 -7.36 -0.53 26.24
N ASN A 115 -7.31 0.33 27.26
CA ASN A 115 -6.55 1.56 27.22
C ASN A 115 -5.15 1.25 27.77
N HIS A 116 -4.11 1.60 27.04
CA HIS A 116 -2.74 1.28 27.40
C HIS A 116 -1.71 2.24 26.79
N GLU A 117 -0.51 2.24 27.35
CA GLU A 117 0.64 2.93 26.78
C GLU A 117 1.21 2.17 25.57
N LEU A 118 1.96 2.89 24.73
CA LEU A 118 2.66 2.28 23.60
C LEU A 118 3.93 1.56 24.08
N ASP A 119 4.03 0.26 23.79
CA ASP A 119 5.23 -0.56 24.05
C ASP A 119 5.62 -1.34 22.77
N HIS A 120 6.33 -0.66 21.89
CA HIS A 120 6.78 -1.20 20.61
C HIS A 120 7.68 -2.44 20.78
N SER A 121 8.52 -2.45 21.82
CA SER A 121 9.48 -3.52 22.07
C SER A 121 8.78 -4.82 22.47
N ARG A 122 7.79 -4.74 23.37
CA ARG A 122 6.99 -5.92 23.74
C ARG A 122 6.13 -6.41 22.59
N LEU A 123 5.59 -5.52 21.75
CA LEU A 123 4.84 -5.95 20.57
C LEU A 123 5.76 -6.66 19.56
N VAL A 124 6.96 -6.14 19.30
CA VAL A 124 7.97 -6.82 18.47
C VAL A 124 8.34 -8.19 19.04
N ALA A 125 8.52 -8.30 20.35
CA ALA A 125 8.78 -9.59 21.01
C ALA A 125 7.60 -10.57 20.89
N ALA A 126 6.36 -10.06 20.83
CA ALA A 126 5.16 -10.85 20.54
C ALA A 126 4.95 -11.13 19.03
N GLY A 127 5.88 -10.71 18.18
CA GLY A 127 5.83 -10.82 16.71
C GLY A 127 5.36 -12.19 16.18
N PRO A 128 5.90 -13.34 16.63
CA PRO A 128 5.46 -14.65 16.16
C PRO A 128 3.96 -14.93 16.34
N LYS A 129 3.33 -14.32 17.36
CA LYS A 129 1.89 -14.44 17.62
C LYS A 129 1.07 -13.35 16.94
N ALA A 130 1.59 -12.12 16.89
CA ALA A 130 0.88 -10.96 16.36
C ALA A 130 0.94 -10.87 14.82
N MET A 131 1.99 -11.40 14.19
CA MET A 131 2.25 -11.26 12.77
C MET A 131 1.17 -11.88 11.86
N PRO A 132 0.59 -13.06 12.15
CA PRO A 132 -0.50 -13.61 11.33
C PRO A 132 -1.69 -12.65 11.17
N LYS A 133 -2.09 -11.98 12.26
CA LYS A 133 -3.17 -10.97 12.27
C LYS A 133 -2.75 -9.72 11.49
N ALA A 134 -1.54 -9.22 11.72
CA ALA A 134 -0.99 -8.07 11.00
C ALA A 134 -0.83 -8.32 9.48
N ALA A 135 -0.43 -9.54 9.08
CA ALA A 135 -0.37 -9.96 7.68
C ALA A 135 -1.76 -10.00 7.04
N SER A 136 -2.78 -10.45 7.78
CA SER A 136 -4.17 -10.41 7.32
C SER A 136 -4.63 -8.98 7.08
N MET A 137 -4.46 -8.11 8.08
CA MET A 137 -4.72 -6.69 7.97
C MET A 137 -4.09 -6.08 6.71
N MET A 138 -2.78 -6.30 6.48
CA MET A 138 -2.05 -5.74 5.35
C MET A 138 -2.59 -6.23 3.99
N ARG A 139 -2.88 -7.53 3.84
CA ARG A 139 -3.48 -8.08 2.61
C ARG A 139 -4.83 -7.43 2.32
N HIS A 140 -5.68 -7.36 3.34
CA HIS A 140 -7.00 -6.77 3.20
C HIS A 140 -6.93 -5.27 2.87
N TRP A 141 -5.99 -4.50 3.44
CA TRP A 141 -5.85 -3.08 3.08
C TRP A 141 -5.40 -2.86 1.64
N ALA A 142 -4.48 -3.69 1.12
CA ALA A 142 -4.09 -3.62 -0.28
C ALA A 142 -5.29 -3.90 -1.22
N LEU A 143 -6.11 -4.90 -0.87
CA LEU A 143 -7.33 -5.25 -1.62
C LEU A 143 -8.43 -4.19 -1.47
N GLU A 144 -8.64 -3.67 -0.26
CA GLU A 144 -9.61 -2.62 0.03
C GLU A 144 -9.27 -1.34 -0.74
N LYS A 145 -7.98 -0.94 -0.76
CA LYS A 145 -7.52 0.20 -1.58
C LYS A 145 -7.82 0.01 -3.06
N HIS A 146 -7.71 -1.22 -3.57
CA HIS A 146 -8.12 -1.52 -4.94
C HIS A 146 -9.63 -1.40 -5.12
N TYR A 147 -10.40 -1.98 -4.20
CA TYR A 147 -11.86 -1.95 -4.22
C TYR A 147 -12.40 -0.51 -4.22
N VAL A 148 -11.93 0.36 -3.31
CA VAL A 148 -12.44 1.73 -3.22
C VAL A 148 -12.10 2.56 -4.45
N SER A 149 -10.96 2.28 -5.09
CA SER A 149 -10.55 2.96 -6.33
C SER A 149 -11.40 2.50 -7.53
N TYR A 150 -11.69 1.20 -7.62
CA TYR A 150 -12.41 0.62 -8.76
C TYR A 150 -13.93 0.71 -8.64
N PHE A 151 -14.45 0.80 -7.42
CA PHE A 151 -15.88 0.93 -7.12
C PHE A 151 -16.18 2.21 -6.30
N PRO A 152 -15.92 3.41 -6.87
CA PRO A 152 -15.95 4.67 -6.13
C PRO A 152 -17.36 5.08 -5.64
N ARG A 153 -18.42 4.44 -6.16
CA ARG A 153 -19.82 4.70 -5.77
C ARG A 153 -20.32 3.79 -4.64
N THR A 154 -19.48 2.89 -4.14
CA THR A 154 -19.85 2.01 -3.03
C THR A 154 -19.88 2.79 -1.73
N LYS A 155 -20.70 2.38 -0.76
CA LYS A 155 -20.73 3.03 0.55
C LYS A 155 -19.41 2.89 1.28
N LEU A 156 -18.70 1.78 1.10
CA LEU A 156 -17.32 1.67 1.56
C LEU A 156 -16.44 2.79 0.98
N ALA A 157 -16.39 2.97 -0.34
CA ALA A 157 -15.61 4.04 -0.97
C ALA A 157 -16.05 5.46 -0.55
N GLU A 158 -17.36 5.72 -0.49
CA GLU A 158 -17.88 7.00 0.02
C GLU A 158 -17.46 7.25 1.47
N SER A 159 -17.43 6.21 2.30
CA SER A 159 -17.04 6.32 3.70
C SER A 159 -15.55 6.65 3.88
N TYR A 160 -14.71 6.38 2.87
CA TYR A 160 -13.34 6.91 2.83
C TYR A 160 -13.27 8.43 2.63
N LEU A 161 -14.31 9.03 2.05
CA LEU A 161 -14.46 10.48 1.87
C LEU A 161 -15.23 11.15 3.02
N VAL A 162 -15.92 10.38 3.86
CA VAL A 162 -16.63 10.86 5.08
C VAL A 162 -15.87 10.44 6.35
N ARG A 163 -14.67 9.92 6.15
CA ARG A 163 -13.85 9.26 7.15
C ARG A 163 -13.55 10.26 8.28
N GLY A 164 -14.15 10.02 9.45
CA GLY A 164 -13.79 10.68 10.70
C GLY A 164 -12.52 10.05 11.27
N ILE A 165 -11.44 10.02 10.47
CA ILE A 165 -10.20 9.36 10.84
C ILE A 165 -9.55 10.17 11.94
N SER A 166 -8.62 9.52 12.62
CA SER A 166 -7.49 10.22 13.18
C SER A 166 -6.98 11.33 12.27
N ASP A 167 -6.58 12.44 12.91
CA ASP A 167 -5.66 13.38 12.32
C ASP A 167 -4.55 12.59 11.59
N MET A 168 -4.27 13.02 10.36
CA MET A 168 -3.17 12.52 9.54
C MET A 168 -1.89 12.35 10.33
N ALA A 169 -1.57 13.32 11.21
CA ALA A 169 -0.39 13.27 12.05
C ALA A 169 -0.30 11.92 12.77
N ASN A 170 -1.38 11.45 13.41
CA ASN A 170 -1.36 10.14 14.05
C ASN A 170 -1.48 8.98 13.05
N GLU A 171 -2.25 9.07 11.95
CA GLU A 171 -2.26 7.96 10.95
C GLU A 171 -0.87 7.68 10.40
N ARG A 172 -0.10 8.72 10.10
CA ARG A 172 1.26 8.58 9.59
C ARG A 172 2.22 8.12 10.69
N GLU A 173 2.12 8.66 11.89
CA GLU A 173 2.93 8.23 13.03
C GLU A 173 2.71 6.73 13.29
N TYR A 174 1.47 6.31 13.39
CA TYR A 174 1.10 4.91 13.58
C TYR A 174 1.39 4.06 12.34
N ALA A 175 1.41 4.63 11.13
CA ALA A 175 1.91 3.92 9.95
C ALA A 175 3.39 3.58 10.12
N ASN A 176 4.21 4.52 10.60
CA ASN A 176 5.63 4.24 10.89
C ASN A 176 5.76 3.15 11.96
N TYR A 177 4.94 3.16 13.02
CA TYR A 177 4.96 2.11 14.02
C TYR A 177 4.50 0.75 13.48
N PHE A 178 3.44 0.74 12.66
CA PHE A 178 2.92 -0.48 12.06
C PHE A 178 3.93 -1.09 11.10
N PHE A 179 4.47 -0.31 10.15
CA PHE A 179 5.50 -0.81 9.22
C PHE A 179 6.80 -1.16 9.95
N GLY A 180 7.15 -0.41 11.00
CA GLY A 180 8.24 -0.75 11.90
C GLY A 180 8.07 -2.16 12.46
N PHE A 181 6.94 -2.43 13.09
CA PHE A 181 6.60 -3.77 13.61
C PHE A 181 6.55 -4.81 12.51
N TYR A 182 5.75 -4.57 11.46
CA TYR A 182 5.48 -5.52 10.39
C TYR A 182 6.78 -6.00 9.73
N LEU A 183 7.67 -5.08 9.33
CA LEU A 183 8.94 -5.43 8.70
C LEU A 183 9.91 -6.13 9.65
N THR A 184 9.77 -5.94 10.98
CA THR A 184 10.56 -6.67 11.98
C THR A 184 10.07 -8.08 12.21
N ALA A 185 8.75 -8.23 12.28
CA ALA A 185 8.09 -9.45 12.72
C ALA A 185 7.73 -10.40 11.58
N MET A 186 7.96 -9.99 10.33
CA MET A 186 7.77 -10.83 9.15
C MET A 186 8.44 -12.19 9.31
N THR A 187 7.66 -13.24 9.03
CA THR A 187 8.10 -14.64 9.10
C THR A 187 8.22 -15.27 7.71
N GLU A 188 7.58 -14.68 6.70
CA GLU A 188 7.54 -15.19 5.34
C GLU A 188 7.86 -14.06 4.36
N GLU A 189 8.66 -14.35 3.34
CA GLU A 189 9.08 -13.32 2.37
C GLU A 189 7.90 -12.71 1.59
N LEU A 190 6.86 -13.51 1.30
CA LEU A 190 5.66 -13.06 0.58
C LEU A 190 4.84 -12.03 1.35
N GLN A 191 5.03 -11.90 2.67
CA GLN A 191 4.39 -10.86 3.47
C GLN A 191 4.87 -9.45 3.08
N TYR A 192 6.03 -9.33 2.42
CA TYR A 192 6.55 -8.05 1.93
C TYR A 192 5.66 -7.43 0.86
N LEU A 193 5.15 -8.23 -0.09
CA LEU A 193 4.43 -7.72 -1.26
C LEU A 193 3.16 -6.91 -0.88
N PRO A 194 2.28 -7.39 0.03
CA PRO A 194 1.18 -6.57 0.53
C PRO A 194 1.65 -5.26 1.16
N ALA A 195 2.71 -5.29 1.97
CA ALA A 195 3.26 -4.08 2.59
C ALA A 195 3.78 -3.08 1.55
N PHE A 196 4.49 -3.57 0.53
CA PHE A 196 4.95 -2.78 -0.60
C PHE A 196 3.78 -2.13 -1.35
N LEU A 197 2.73 -2.89 -1.66
CA LEU A 197 1.56 -2.36 -2.37
C LEU A 197 0.77 -1.33 -1.55
N VAL A 198 0.67 -1.52 -0.22
CA VAL A 198 0.02 -0.55 0.66
C VAL A 198 0.84 0.74 0.75
N ILE A 199 2.15 0.65 0.98
CA ILE A 199 3.03 1.83 1.12
C ILE A 199 3.10 2.64 -0.17
N ASN A 200 3.06 1.96 -1.33
CA ASN A 200 3.17 2.55 -2.67
C ASN A 200 2.00 3.51 -2.96
N LYS A 201 0.86 3.25 -2.29
CA LYS A 201 -0.37 4.03 -2.35
C LYS A 201 -0.64 4.80 -1.05
N SER A 202 0.34 4.97 -0.17
CA SER A 202 0.19 5.69 1.10
C SER A 202 1.15 6.89 1.14
N PRO A 203 0.66 8.12 1.35
CA PRO A 203 1.53 9.28 1.49
C PRO A 203 2.21 9.30 2.88
N MET A 204 3.41 8.74 2.97
CA MET A 204 4.16 8.60 4.24
C MET A 204 4.96 9.86 4.64
N ILE A 205 5.14 10.81 3.71
CA ILE A 205 6.04 11.96 3.90
C ILE A 205 5.21 13.24 4.06
N GLN A 206 5.11 13.79 5.27
CA GLN A 206 4.53 15.13 5.43
C GLN A 206 5.52 16.20 4.94
N THR A 207 4.97 17.21 4.28
CA THR A 207 5.69 18.42 3.91
C THR A 207 4.84 19.63 4.28
N ALA A 208 5.50 20.76 4.55
CA ALA A 208 4.80 22.02 4.79
C ALA A 208 3.87 22.40 3.62
N SER A 209 4.23 22.04 2.39
CA SER A 209 3.38 22.24 1.22
C SER A 209 2.07 21.43 1.31
N LEU A 210 2.11 20.17 1.74
CA LEU A 210 0.89 19.38 1.89
C LEU A 210 -0.04 19.95 2.98
N ASP A 211 0.53 20.42 4.10
CA ASP A 211 -0.24 21.06 5.17
C ASP A 211 -0.90 22.36 4.66
N LYS A 212 -0.18 23.15 3.86
CA LYS A 212 -0.73 24.31 3.17
C LYS A 212 -1.89 23.95 2.24
N ALA A 213 -1.80 22.84 1.48
CA ALA A 213 -2.90 22.39 0.62
C ALA A 213 -4.17 22.08 1.43
N ARG A 214 -4.01 21.48 2.61
CA ARG A 214 -5.12 21.17 3.52
C ARG A 214 -5.74 22.41 4.13
N GLU A 215 -4.91 23.34 4.58
CA GLU A 215 -5.37 24.63 5.09
C GLU A 215 -6.17 25.36 4.01
N LEU A 216 -5.62 25.45 2.79
CA LEU A 216 -6.30 26.12 1.67
C LEU A 216 -7.65 25.48 1.34
N VAL A 217 -7.78 24.15 1.33
CA VAL A 217 -9.07 23.53 1.02
C VAL A 217 -10.09 23.68 2.16
N ALA A 218 -9.64 23.72 3.41
CA ALA A 218 -10.50 24.03 4.55
C ALA A 218 -11.02 25.46 4.47
N VAL A 219 -10.11 26.44 4.27
CA VAL A 219 -10.46 27.86 4.12
C VAL A 219 -11.38 28.09 2.93
N ALA A 220 -11.13 27.43 1.80
CA ALA A 220 -12.02 27.50 0.64
C ALA A 220 -13.43 27.02 1.02
N TYR A 221 -13.54 25.82 1.60
CA TYR A 221 -14.83 25.26 2.01
C TYR A 221 -15.58 26.18 2.99
N ASP A 222 -14.92 26.65 4.04
CA ASP A 222 -15.53 27.51 5.05
C ASP A 222 -15.97 28.85 4.44
N SER A 223 -15.15 29.44 3.56
CA SER A 223 -15.49 30.68 2.85
C SER A 223 -16.74 30.54 1.96
N TYR A 224 -16.90 29.42 1.25
CA TYR A 224 -18.08 29.18 0.41
C TYR A 224 -19.32 28.80 1.23
N LEU A 225 -19.12 28.14 2.37
CA LEU A 225 -20.19 27.81 3.31
C LEU A 225 -20.78 29.07 3.93
N GLU A 226 -19.93 30.01 4.37
CA GLU A 226 -20.35 31.28 4.97
C GLU A 226 -20.98 32.23 3.97
N SER A 227 -20.39 32.35 2.77
CA SER A 227 -20.88 33.27 1.73
C SER A 227 -22.18 32.81 1.07
N GLN A 228 -22.48 31.50 1.13
CA GLN A 228 -23.56 30.86 0.38
C GLN A 228 -23.50 31.18 -1.13
N SER A 229 -22.30 31.46 -1.67
CA SER A 229 -22.13 31.93 -3.04
C SER A 229 -22.15 30.81 -4.09
N VAL A 230 -22.40 29.57 -3.65
CA VAL A 230 -22.48 28.36 -4.49
C VAL A 230 -23.67 27.53 -4.05
N SER A 231 -24.11 26.61 -4.92
CA SER A 231 -25.23 25.71 -4.60
C SER A 231 -24.91 24.74 -3.46
N GLU A 232 -25.93 24.22 -2.78
CA GLU A 232 -25.79 23.17 -1.77
C GLU A 232 -25.11 21.91 -2.36
N ALA A 233 -25.40 21.57 -3.62
CA ALA A 233 -24.76 20.45 -4.31
C ALA A 233 -23.25 20.68 -4.46
N THR A 234 -22.85 21.90 -4.86
CA THR A 234 -21.44 22.30 -4.96
C THR A 234 -20.75 22.22 -3.60
N LEU A 235 -21.37 22.74 -2.53
CA LEU A 235 -20.82 22.65 -1.16
C LEU A 235 -20.62 21.20 -0.71
N LYS A 236 -21.57 20.31 -1.02
CA LYS A 236 -21.48 18.90 -0.67
C LYS A 236 -20.32 18.20 -1.37
N ASP A 237 -20.11 18.47 -2.66
CA ASP A 237 -18.99 17.90 -3.40
C ASP A 237 -17.66 18.55 -3.02
N MET A 238 -17.65 19.83 -2.66
CA MET A 238 -16.49 20.52 -2.10
C MET A 238 -16.09 19.94 -0.75
N TYR A 239 -17.05 19.63 0.12
CA TYR A 239 -16.79 18.93 1.39
C TYR A 239 -16.15 17.56 1.16
N ARG A 240 -16.62 16.81 0.15
CA ARG A 240 -16.01 15.53 -0.24
C ARG A 240 -14.59 15.72 -0.76
N LEU A 241 -14.33 16.74 -1.56
CA LEU A 241 -13.01 17.08 -2.07
C LEU A 241 -12.05 17.49 -0.94
N ARG A 242 -12.51 18.36 -0.03
CA ARG A 242 -11.82 18.72 1.20
C ARG A 242 -11.38 17.48 1.95
N ASN A 243 -12.32 16.58 2.23
CA ASN A 243 -12.00 15.35 2.95
C ASN A 243 -11.05 14.44 2.17
N ALA A 244 -11.16 14.37 0.84
CA ALA A 244 -10.21 13.61 0.02
C ALA A 244 -8.75 14.10 0.19
N ILE A 245 -8.58 15.43 0.27
CA ILE A 245 -7.26 16.07 0.45
C ILE A 245 -6.77 15.96 1.91
N HIS A 246 -7.66 16.15 2.88
CA HIS A 246 -7.34 15.99 4.31
C HIS A 246 -6.99 14.55 4.67
N ASN A 247 -7.73 13.57 4.15
CA ASN A 247 -7.64 12.16 4.51
C ASN A 247 -6.50 11.39 3.84
N GLN A 248 -5.58 12.09 3.17
CA GLN A 248 -4.37 11.51 2.57
C GLN A 248 -4.64 10.30 1.67
N MET A 249 -5.17 10.59 0.49
CA MET A 249 -5.23 9.62 -0.61
C MET A 249 -4.09 9.89 -1.61
N GLY A 250 -3.81 8.93 -2.49
CA GLY A 250 -2.67 8.97 -3.39
C GLY A 250 -2.79 10.03 -4.50
N PRO A 251 -1.92 9.96 -5.52
CA PRO A 251 -1.88 10.92 -6.64
C PRO A 251 -3.22 11.15 -7.35
N GLU A 252 -4.17 10.20 -7.23
CA GLU A 252 -5.53 10.29 -7.78
C GLU A 252 -6.32 11.53 -7.32
N VAL A 253 -5.98 12.13 -6.17
CA VAL A 253 -6.65 13.34 -5.68
C VAL A 253 -6.52 14.53 -6.64
N VAL A 254 -5.43 14.58 -7.43
CA VAL A 254 -5.25 15.60 -8.47
C VAL A 254 -6.36 15.49 -9.53
N GLY A 255 -6.68 14.26 -9.97
CA GLY A 255 -7.78 14.01 -10.89
C GLY A 255 -9.16 14.28 -10.29
N LEU A 256 -9.32 14.12 -8.97
CA LEU A 256 -10.58 14.49 -8.28
C LEU A 256 -10.81 16.01 -8.31
N ILE A 257 -9.76 16.81 -8.13
CA ILE A 257 -9.84 18.27 -8.27
C ILE A 257 -10.23 18.63 -9.70
N GLU A 258 -9.58 18.03 -10.71
CA GLU A 258 -9.90 18.28 -12.12
C GLU A 258 -11.35 17.94 -12.46
N ASN A 259 -11.84 16.79 -11.99
CA ASN A 259 -13.24 16.39 -12.18
C ASN A 259 -14.22 17.33 -11.47
N PHE A 260 -13.88 17.77 -10.25
CA PHE A 260 -14.68 18.76 -9.53
C PHE A 260 -14.76 20.08 -10.31
N LEU A 261 -13.63 20.61 -10.77
CA LEU A 261 -13.56 21.85 -11.55
C LEU A 261 -14.22 21.73 -12.93
N ASN A 262 -14.23 20.54 -13.54
CA ASN A 262 -14.99 20.30 -14.76
C ASN A 262 -16.50 20.23 -14.52
N THR A 263 -16.91 19.78 -13.34
CA THR A 263 -18.32 19.74 -12.93
C THR A 263 -18.84 21.12 -12.56
N TYR A 264 -17.99 21.97 -11.99
CA TYR A 264 -18.29 23.34 -11.54
C TYR A 264 -17.36 24.36 -12.23
N PRO A 265 -17.59 24.67 -13.53
CA PRO A 265 -16.69 25.48 -14.33
C PRO A 265 -16.44 26.90 -13.80
N GLU A 266 -17.39 27.45 -13.04
CA GLU A 266 -17.29 28.75 -12.38
C GLU A 266 -16.14 28.82 -11.37
N LEU A 267 -15.69 27.66 -10.86
CA LEU A 267 -14.58 27.55 -9.90
C LEU A 267 -13.22 27.29 -10.59
N LYS A 268 -13.17 27.11 -11.92
CA LYS A 268 -11.92 26.75 -12.64
C LYS A 268 -10.78 27.75 -12.45
N ASN A 269 -11.12 29.03 -12.35
CA ASN A 269 -10.13 30.10 -12.20
C ASN A 269 -9.99 30.56 -10.74
N ASP A 270 -10.62 29.86 -9.81
CA ASP A 270 -10.51 30.18 -8.40
C ASP A 270 -9.08 29.91 -7.90
N GLN A 271 -8.56 30.85 -7.12
CA GLN A 271 -7.17 30.83 -6.68
C GLN A 271 -6.91 29.72 -5.66
N TYR A 272 -7.89 29.34 -4.84
CA TYR A 272 -7.73 28.23 -3.90
C TYR A 272 -7.48 26.93 -4.67
N PHE A 273 -8.36 26.58 -5.61
CA PHE A 273 -8.25 25.31 -6.33
C PHE A 273 -7.02 25.26 -7.23
N THR A 274 -6.65 26.37 -7.88
CA THR A 274 -5.42 26.46 -8.69
C THR A 274 -4.17 26.24 -7.82
N ASN A 275 -4.10 26.88 -6.64
CA ASN A 275 -2.97 26.73 -5.72
C ASN A 275 -2.90 25.31 -5.14
N ILE A 276 -4.03 24.76 -4.72
CA ILE A 276 -4.13 23.39 -4.19
C ILE A 276 -3.65 22.38 -5.24
N GLN A 277 -4.11 22.50 -6.49
CA GLN A 277 -3.70 21.61 -7.57
C GLN A 277 -2.19 21.69 -7.82
N SER A 278 -1.62 22.91 -7.90
CA SER A 278 -0.18 23.11 -8.10
C SER A 278 0.65 22.46 -6.98
N ILE A 279 0.23 22.66 -5.72
CA ILE A 279 0.89 22.06 -4.55
C ILE A 279 0.85 20.53 -4.61
N LEU A 280 -0.31 19.95 -4.93
CA LEU A 280 -0.47 18.49 -4.94
C LEU A 280 0.25 17.84 -6.12
N VAL A 281 0.21 18.45 -7.30
CA VAL A 281 1.02 18.03 -8.47
C VAL A 281 2.50 18.01 -8.12
N GLU A 282 3.00 19.10 -7.51
CA GLU A 282 4.39 19.13 -7.07
C GLU A 282 4.66 18.09 -6.00
N TYR A 283 3.80 17.94 -5.00
CA TYR A 283 3.96 16.97 -3.90
C TYR A 283 4.08 15.53 -4.41
N PHE A 284 3.19 15.10 -5.31
CA PHE A 284 3.17 13.77 -5.89
C PHE A 284 4.16 13.58 -7.06
N ARG A 285 4.86 14.63 -7.49
CA ARG A 285 5.93 14.51 -8.49
C ARG A 285 7.03 13.59 -7.97
N ILE A 286 7.44 12.66 -8.82
CA ILE A 286 8.50 11.69 -8.53
C ILE A 286 9.71 12.07 -9.37
N ASP A 287 10.82 12.38 -8.71
CA ASP A 287 12.08 12.73 -9.37
C ASP A 287 13.28 12.34 -8.51
N PHE A 288 14.47 12.33 -9.15
CA PHE A 288 15.73 11.98 -8.50
C PHE A 288 16.12 12.92 -7.34
N SER A 289 15.65 14.17 -7.35
CA SER A 289 15.95 15.16 -6.29
C SER A 289 15.25 14.79 -4.98
N LYS A 290 13.97 14.42 -5.05
CA LYS A 290 13.22 13.99 -3.85
C LYS A 290 13.72 12.68 -3.29
N ILE A 291 13.96 11.68 -4.13
CA ILE A 291 14.45 10.38 -3.66
C ILE A 291 15.86 10.47 -3.09
N SER A 292 16.74 11.33 -3.63
CA SER A 292 18.07 11.58 -3.04
C SER A 292 17.98 12.30 -1.70
N ALA A 293 17.13 13.32 -1.57
CA ALA A 293 16.90 14.00 -0.30
C ALA A 293 16.41 13.03 0.79
N GLN A 294 15.48 12.13 0.43
CA GLN A 294 14.95 11.14 1.36
C GLN A 294 16.00 10.05 1.71
N ALA A 295 16.75 9.55 0.73
CA ALA A 295 17.85 8.60 0.98
C ALA A 295 18.91 9.19 1.94
N LYS A 296 19.25 10.47 1.75
CA LYS A 296 20.14 11.21 2.64
C LYS A 296 19.59 11.32 4.06
N LYS A 297 18.30 11.68 4.21
CA LYS A 297 17.62 11.78 5.53
C LYS A 297 17.60 10.44 6.27
N LEU A 298 17.51 9.34 5.54
CA LEU A 298 17.51 7.99 6.07
C LEU A 298 18.91 7.43 6.34
N GLY A 299 19.98 8.11 5.90
CA GLY A 299 21.35 7.64 6.09
C GLY A 299 21.74 6.47 5.16
N LEU A 300 21.03 6.28 4.05
CA LEU A 300 21.28 5.21 3.09
C LEU A 300 22.33 5.63 2.06
N SER A 301 23.59 5.76 2.50
CA SER A 301 24.69 6.34 1.70
C SER A 301 24.95 5.64 0.37
N ASP A 302 24.96 4.30 0.35
CA ASP A 302 25.19 3.53 -0.88
C ASP A 302 24.08 3.79 -1.90
N LEU A 303 22.83 3.77 -1.44
CA LEU A 303 21.67 4.03 -2.28
C LEU A 303 21.68 5.48 -2.78
N LEU A 304 22.00 6.44 -1.91
CA LEU A 304 22.15 7.85 -2.28
C LEU A 304 23.20 8.05 -3.38
N ALA A 305 24.36 7.40 -3.26
CA ALA A 305 25.43 7.51 -4.25
C ALA A 305 24.96 7.09 -5.64
N VAL A 306 24.23 5.97 -5.74
CA VAL A 306 23.72 5.47 -7.02
C VAL A 306 22.57 6.32 -7.55
N ILE A 307 21.68 6.82 -6.70
CA ILE A 307 20.63 7.78 -7.09
C ILE A 307 21.24 9.04 -7.72
N LEU A 308 22.30 9.60 -7.13
CA LEU A 308 22.98 10.79 -7.65
C LEU A 308 23.71 10.53 -8.97
N LYS A 309 24.20 9.30 -9.22
CA LYS A 309 24.69 8.90 -10.54
C LYS A 309 23.53 8.87 -11.55
N ALA A 310 22.42 8.24 -11.18
CA ALA A 310 21.24 8.07 -12.02
C ALA A 310 20.48 9.36 -12.32
N SER A 311 20.72 10.44 -11.56
CA SER A 311 20.07 11.75 -11.76
C SER A 311 20.70 12.59 -12.88
N LYS A 312 21.77 12.12 -13.52
CA LYS A 312 22.46 12.85 -14.60
C LYS A 312 21.66 12.80 -15.90
N LYS A 313 21.79 13.81 -16.76
CA LYS A 313 20.98 13.96 -17.99
C LYS A 313 21.16 12.83 -19.02
N SER A 314 22.21 12.02 -18.90
CA SER A 314 22.57 10.92 -19.80
C SER A 314 22.69 9.59 -19.05
N THR A 315 21.67 9.21 -18.28
CA THR A 315 21.69 7.96 -17.52
C THR A 315 21.73 6.76 -18.46
N ASP A 316 22.78 5.94 -18.34
CA ASP A 316 22.93 4.70 -19.08
C ASP A 316 22.24 3.51 -18.37
N VAL A 317 22.14 2.40 -19.12
CA VAL A 317 21.51 1.17 -18.66
C VAL A 317 22.24 0.57 -17.45
N ASP A 318 23.57 0.66 -17.39
CA ASP A 318 24.37 0.08 -16.31
C ASP A 318 24.10 0.80 -14.99
N THR A 319 23.94 2.12 -15.04
CA THR A 319 23.59 2.96 -13.88
C THR A 319 22.20 2.63 -13.35
N LEU A 320 21.21 2.40 -14.23
CA LEU A 320 19.86 1.98 -13.81
C LEU A 320 19.86 0.55 -13.25
N ALA A 321 20.67 -0.34 -13.81
CA ALA A 321 20.84 -1.69 -13.28
C ALA A 321 21.52 -1.69 -11.91
N GLU A 322 22.53 -0.82 -11.69
CA GLU A 322 23.14 -0.58 -10.39
C GLU A 322 22.07 -0.08 -9.40
N LEU A 323 21.23 0.88 -9.79
CA LEU A 323 20.16 1.41 -8.93
C LEU A 323 19.14 0.34 -8.55
N ALA A 324 18.68 -0.46 -9.52
CA ALA A 324 17.77 -1.59 -9.26
C ALA A 324 18.39 -2.58 -8.28
N ARG A 325 19.65 -2.98 -8.50
CA ARG A 325 20.38 -3.94 -7.66
C ARG A 325 20.58 -3.43 -6.23
N VAL A 326 21.04 -2.19 -6.05
CA VAL A 326 21.27 -1.61 -4.71
C VAL A 326 19.96 -1.40 -3.97
N SER A 327 18.87 -1.06 -4.68
CA SER A 327 17.53 -0.99 -4.08
C SER A 327 17.05 -2.37 -3.62
N ALA A 328 17.25 -3.41 -4.43
CA ALA A 328 16.97 -4.81 -4.07
C ALA A 328 17.77 -5.28 -2.85
N VAL A 329 19.05 -4.93 -2.73
CA VAL A 329 19.84 -5.17 -1.50
C VAL A 329 19.23 -4.43 -0.31
N THR A 330 18.91 -3.16 -0.50
CA THR A 330 18.37 -2.31 0.56
C THR A 330 17.04 -2.86 1.10
N ARG A 331 16.21 -3.48 0.25
CA ARG A 331 15.02 -4.24 0.68
C ARG A 331 15.38 -5.31 1.72
N ILE A 332 16.39 -6.13 1.45
CA ILE A 332 16.81 -7.24 2.33
C ILE A 332 17.36 -6.70 3.66
N GLU A 333 18.11 -5.59 3.59
CA GLU A 333 18.83 -5.02 4.73
C GLU A 333 18.03 -3.93 5.46
N ILE A 334 16.75 -3.74 5.13
CA ILE A 334 15.98 -2.58 5.63
C ILE A 334 15.90 -2.55 7.17
N THR A 335 15.81 -3.71 7.80
CA THR A 335 15.71 -3.83 9.27
C THR A 335 17.04 -3.63 9.98
N SER A 336 18.17 -3.97 9.34
CA SER A 336 19.50 -3.74 9.90
C SER A 336 20.03 -2.33 9.62
N LYS A 337 19.61 -1.70 8.52
CA LYS A 337 20.02 -0.34 8.13
C LYS A 337 19.19 0.78 8.75
N LEU A 338 17.92 0.52 9.12
CA LEU A 338 17.01 1.55 9.63
C LEU A 338 16.44 1.21 11.00
N SER A 339 16.34 2.23 11.85
CA SER A 339 15.62 2.16 13.13
C SER A 339 14.15 1.81 12.91
N PHE A 340 13.51 1.27 13.94
CA PHE A 340 12.13 0.81 13.93
C PHE A 340 11.17 1.81 13.24
N GLU A 341 11.23 3.08 13.64
CA GLU A 341 10.36 4.17 13.19
C GLU A 341 10.65 4.62 11.75
N LYS A 342 11.86 4.33 11.24
CA LYS A 342 12.30 4.73 9.90
C LYS A 342 12.05 3.67 8.84
N ARG A 343 11.73 2.43 9.23
CA ARG A 343 11.54 1.30 8.28
C ARG A 343 10.40 1.56 7.29
N GLY A 344 9.27 2.13 7.74
CA GLY A 344 8.18 2.53 6.85
C GLY A 344 8.58 3.59 5.82
N GLN A 345 9.41 4.56 6.22
CA GLN A 345 9.95 5.57 5.32
C GLN A 345 10.98 5.00 4.33
N GLY A 346 11.76 4.01 4.76
CA GLY A 346 12.66 3.26 3.87
C GLY A 346 11.88 2.49 2.81
N LEU A 347 10.81 1.81 3.20
CA LEU A 347 9.94 1.08 2.27
C LEU A 347 9.26 2.03 1.28
N ALA A 348 8.81 3.21 1.75
CA ALA A 348 8.26 4.25 0.87
C ALA A 348 9.29 4.77 -0.14
N LEU A 349 10.54 4.98 0.27
CA LEU A 349 11.62 5.37 -0.64
C LEU A 349 11.86 4.30 -1.71
N LEU A 350 11.88 3.01 -1.34
CA LEU A 350 12.02 1.90 -2.28
C LEU A 350 10.87 1.85 -3.29
N ALA A 351 9.63 2.14 -2.86
CA ALA A 351 8.48 2.25 -3.75
C ALA A 351 8.61 3.42 -4.74
N GLU A 352 9.09 4.58 -4.31
CA GLU A 352 9.34 5.73 -5.20
C GLU A 352 10.45 5.44 -6.22
N ILE A 353 11.53 4.76 -5.80
CA ILE A 353 12.60 4.32 -6.70
C ILE A 353 12.05 3.33 -7.73
N SER A 354 11.19 2.40 -7.32
CA SER A 354 10.58 1.43 -8.24
C SER A 354 9.77 2.14 -9.34
N LYS A 355 9.01 3.19 -9.01
CA LYS A 355 8.27 3.99 -10.02
C LYS A 355 9.18 4.65 -11.04
N VAL A 356 10.30 5.23 -10.60
CA VAL A 356 11.30 5.83 -11.51
C VAL A 356 11.92 4.76 -12.40
N LEU A 357 12.38 3.65 -11.81
CA LEU A 357 12.98 2.55 -12.56
C LEU A 357 12.01 1.95 -13.58
N ASN A 358 10.75 1.72 -13.22
CA ASN A 358 9.72 1.24 -14.14
C ASN A 358 9.58 2.16 -15.35
N LYS A 359 9.52 3.47 -15.14
CA LYS A 359 9.42 4.46 -16.21
C LYS A 359 10.64 4.42 -17.13
N GLU A 360 11.84 4.52 -16.57
CA GLU A 360 13.09 4.59 -17.33
C GLU A 360 13.39 3.28 -18.07
N LEU A 361 13.24 2.12 -17.41
CA LEU A 361 13.46 0.81 -18.04
C LEU A 361 12.41 0.50 -19.11
N SER A 362 11.15 0.91 -18.93
CA SER A 362 10.12 0.76 -19.96
C SER A 362 10.38 1.65 -21.19
N ALA A 363 11.02 2.80 -21.00
CA ALA A 363 11.47 3.65 -22.11
C ALA A 363 12.67 3.03 -22.82
N LEU A 364 13.66 2.54 -22.08
CA LEU A 364 14.88 1.92 -22.63
C LEU A 364 14.63 0.57 -23.30
N SER A 365 13.64 -0.20 -22.84
CA SER A 365 13.19 -1.40 -23.53
C SER A 365 12.63 -1.08 -24.92
N LYS A 366 12.39 0.19 -25.29
CA LYS A 366 12.06 0.58 -26.69
C LYS A 366 13.30 0.76 -27.57
N LEU A 367 14.51 0.82 -26.98
CA LEU A 367 15.74 1.22 -27.67
C LEU A 367 16.86 0.15 -27.64
N SER A 368 16.93 -0.69 -26.59
CA SER A 368 18.01 -1.68 -26.40
C SER A 368 17.52 -2.97 -25.71
N VAL A 369 16.68 -3.74 -26.40
CA VAL A 369 15.91 -4.84 -25.78
C VAL A 369 16.77 -6.09 -25.50
N LYS A 370 17.84 -6.33 -26.27
CA LYS A 370 18.64 -7.56 -26.22
C LYS A 370 19.77 -7.56 -25.17
N SER A 371 19.85 -6.54 -24.31
CA SER A 371 20.92 -6.43 -23.32
C SER A 371 20.64 -7.30 -22.09
N PRO A 372 21.54 -8.23 -21.70
CA PRO A 372 21.47 -8.96 -20.43
C PRO A 372 21.37 -8.03 -19.22
N THR A 373 21.99 -6.84 -19.29
CA THR A 373 21.91 -5.84 -18.22
C THR A 373 20.49 -5.33 -18.02
N VAL A 374 19.73 -5.10 -19.11
CA VAL A 374 18.33 -4.68 -19.02
C VAL A 374 17.47 -5.77 -18.38
N ALA A 375 17.64 -7.03 -18.83
CA ALA A 375 16.92 -8.16 -18.25
C ALA A 375 17.21 -8.30 -16.75
N LYS A 376 18.48 -8.18 -16.35
CA LYS A 376 18.89 -8.23 -14.94
C LYS A 376 18.30 -7.08 -14.13
N ALA A 377 18.33 -5.84 -14.65
CA ALA A 377 17.73 -4.69 -13.98
C ALA A 377 16.23 -4.87 -13.73
N ILE A 378 15.52 -5.45 -14.71
CA ILE A 378 14.10 -5.78 -14.58
C ILE A 378 13.89 -6.85 -13.51
N ILE A 379 14.69 -7.93 -13.48
CA ILE A 379 14.59 -8.97 -12.44
C ILE A 379 14.86 -8.41 -11.04
N ASP A 380 15.90 -7.57 -10.90
CA ASP A 380 16.22 -6.86 -9.66
C ASP A 380 15.02 -5.98 -9.21
N LEU A 381 14.34 -5.32 -10.15
CA LEU A 381 13.15 -4.50 -9.88
C LEU A 381 11.92 -5.34 -9.48
N VAL A 382 11.67 -6.48 -10.14
CA VAL A 382 10.57 -7.40 -9.78
C VAL A 382 10.76 -7.93 -8.36
N PHE A 383 12.01 -8.24 -7.99
CA PHE A 383 12.34 -8.57 -6.61
C PHE A 383 12.17 -7.37 -5.67
N LEU A 384 12.62 -6.16 -6.02
CA LEU A 384 12.45 -4.97 -5.17
C LEU A 384 10.98 -4.76 -4.74
N GLU A 385 10.05 -4.99 -5.65
CA GLU A 385 8.61 -4.80 -5.42
C GLU A 385 7.97 -5.96 -4.63
N GLY A 386 8.69 -7.07 -4.42
CA GLY A 386 8.22 -8.21 -3.63
C GLY A 386 7.60 -9.35 -4.42
N PHE A 387 7.60 -9.28 -5.75
CA PHE A 387 7.00 -10.33 -6.59
C PHE A 387 7.86 -11.58 -6.71
N LEU A 388 9.16 -11.50 -6.41
CA LEU A 388 10.02 -12.68 -6.32
C LEU A 388 10.45 -12.94 -4.88
N LEU A 389 10.52 -14.23 -4.56
CA LEU A 389 11.29 -14.76 -3.44
C LEU A 389 12.79 -14.56 -3.70
N LYS A 390 13.59 -14.50 -2.64
CA LYS A 390 15.04 -14.28 -2.71
C LYS A 390 15.74 -15.33 -3.55
N ASP A 391 15.44 -16.60 -3.34
CA ASP A 391 16.07 -17.70 -4.09
C ASP A 391 15.75 -17.62 -5.59
N ASN A 392 14.50 -17.28 -5.94
CA ASN A 392 14.11 -17.06 -7.34
C ASN A 392 14.85 -15.87 -7.95
N TRP A 393 14.98 -14.78 -7.20
CA TRP A 393 15.69 -13.59 -7.62
C TRP A 393 17.18 -13.87 -7.86
N GLU A 394 17.85 -14.57 -6.95
CA GLU A 394 19.26 -14.96 -7.09
C GLU A 394 19.46 -15.88 -8.30
N TYR A 395 18.59 -16.87 -8.47
CA TYR A 395 18.59 -17.78 -9.62
C TYR A 395 18.43 -17.02 -10.95
N PHE A 396 17.33 -16.30 -11.13
CA PHE A 396 17.04 -15.62 -12.40
C PHE A 396 18.07 -14.53 -12.71
N SER A 397 18.54 -13.79 -11.70
CA SER A 397 19.59 -12.78 -11.90
C SER A 397 20.90 -13.41 -12.35
N GLY A 398 21.25 -14.59 -11.84
CA GLY A 398 22.44 -15.36 -12.25
C GLY A 398 22.36 -15.82 -13.71
N GLU A 399 21.20 -16.36 -14.11
CA GLU A 399 20.96 -16.91 -15.45
C GLU A 399 20.97 -15.85 -16.56
N THR A 400 20.82 -14.56 -16.25
CA THR A 400 20.88 -13.49 -17.27
C THR A 400 22.18 -13.47 -18.07
N LYS A 401 23.31 -13.90 -17.47
CA LYS A 401 24.63 -13.89 -18.13
C LYS A 401 24.85 -15.05 -19.10
N THR A 402 24.17 -16.17 -18.86
CA THR A 402 24.37 -17.44 -19.56
C THR A 402 23.21 -17.77 -20.50
N SER A 403 22.06 -17.11 -20.33
CA SER A 403 20.88 -17.36 -21.14
C SER A 403 21.07 -16.94 -22.60
N SER A 404 20.89 -17.91 -23.50
CA SER A 404 20.83 -17.69 -24.94
C SER A 404 19.49 -17.12 -25.41
N ASN A 405 18.46 -17.11 -24.53
CA ASN A 405 17.12 -16.60 -24.82
C ASN A 405 16.54 -15.86 -23.61
N LEU A 406 16.82 -14.55 -23.56
CA LEU A 406 16.31 -13.66 -22.51
C LEU A 406 14.77 -13.57 -22.49
N ALA A 407 14.09 -13.79 -23.61
CA ALA A 407 12.62 -13.76 -23.65
C ALA A 407 12.02 -14.94 -22.86
N SER A 408 12.62 -16.12 -22.99
CA SER A 408 12.22 -17.31 -22.23
C SER A 408 12.47 -17.10 -20.74
N LEU A 409 13.66 -16.61 -20.38
CA LEU A 409 14.01 -16.32 -18.99
C LEU A 409 13.02 -15.34 -18.34
N LEU A 410 12.71 -14.24 -19.02
CA LEU A 410 11.76 -13.24 -18.52
C LEU A 410 10.32 -13.78 -18.44
N LYS A 411 9.95 -14.74 -19.29
CA LYS A 411 8.65 -15.41 -19.20
C LYS A 411 8.57 -16.28 -17.94
N ASP A 412 9.63 -17.01 -17.62
CA ASP A 412 9.71 -17.83 -16.39
C ASP A 412 9.67 -16.94 -15.13
N VAL A 413 10.33 -15.78 -15.19
CA VAL A 413 10.25 -14.74 -14.14
C VAL A 413 8.80 -14.26 -13.95
N LEU A 414 8.09 -13.97 -15.05
CA LEU A 414 6.71 -13.50 -15.00
C LEU A 414 5.76 -14.56 -14.41
N GLU A 415 5.97 -15.83 -14.73
CA GLU A 415 5.20 -16.96 -14.18
C GLU A 415 5.42 -17.08 -12.67
N ALA A 416 6.68 -17.16 -12.23
CA ALA A 416 7.03 -17.22 -10.80
C ALA A 416 6.52 -16.01 -10.00
N ALA A 417 6.56 -14.82 -10.60
CA ALA A 417 6.05 -13.60 -10.01
C ALA A 417 4.53 -13.57 -9.89
N THR A 418 3.81 -14.09 -10.89
CA THR A 418 2.35 -14.17 -10.88
C THR A 418 1.88 -15.15 -9.82
N ASP A 419 2.56 -16.29 -9.67
CA ASP A 419 2.28 -17.27 -8.61
C ASP A 419 2.53 -16.69 -7.21
N SER A 420 3.59 -15.91 -7.06
CA SER A 420 3.90 -15.21 -5.81
C SER A 420 2.83 -14.17 -5.46
N LEU A 421 2.36 -13.38 -6.44
CA LEU A 421 1.22 -12.46 -6.26
C LEU A 421 -0.04 -13.21 -5.81
N ALA A 422 -0.38 -14.31 -6.48
CA ALA A 422 -1.53 -15.13 -6.13
C ALA A 422 -1.43 -15.71 -4.71
N THR A 423 -0.24 -16.14 -4.32
CA THR A 423 0.00 -16.75 -3.01
C THR A 423 0.03 -15.71 -1.89
N ALA A 424 0.68 -14.57 -2.10
CA ALA A 424 0.81 -13.49 -1.12
C ALA A 424 -0.53 -12.90 -0.65
N PHE A 425 -1.58 -13.03 -1.46
CA PHE A 425 -2.92 -12.53 -1.16
C PHE A 425 -3.92 -13.60 -0.71
N LYS A 426 -3.53 -14.88 -0.64
CA LYS A 426 -4.39 -15.91 -0.04
C LYS A 426 -4.38 -15.80 1.50
N PRO A 427 -5.51 -16.10 2.18
CA PRO A 427 -6.84 -16.40 1.63
C PRO A 427 -7.66 -15.14 1.31
N SER A 428 -7.21 -13.94 1.72
CA SER A 428 -7.96 -12.68 1.65
C SER A 428 -8.54 -12.37 0.27
N PHE A 429 -7.81 -12.64 -0.81
CA PHE A 429 -8.31 -12.43 -2.17
C PHE A 429 -9.54 -13.26 -2.49
N SER A 430 -9.58 -14.53 -2.06
CA SER A 430 -10.75 -15.40 -2.24
C SER A 430 -11.97 -14.85 -1.51
N GLN A 431 -11.79 -14.27 -0.31
CA GLN A 431 -12.87 -13.62 0.42
C GLN A 431 -13.42 -12.40 -0.32
N TRP A 432 -12.55 -11.56 -0.88
CA TRP A 432 -12.97 -10.43 -1.70
C TRP A 432 -13.70 -10.84 -2.98
N LEU A 433 -13.31 -11.95 -3.61
CA LEU A 433 -14.02 -12.50 -4.78
C LEU A 433 -15.43 -13.00 -4.45
N ILE A 434 -15.65 -13.53 -3.25
CA ILE A 434 -16.99 -13.94 -2.77
C ILE A 434 -17.91 -12.71 -2.64
N ILE A 435 -17.36 -11.61 -2.13
CA ILE A 435 -18.09 -10.35 -1.94
C ILE A 435 -18.39 -9.67 -3.27
N GLU A 436 -17.36 -9.49 -4.11
CA GLU A 436 -17.43 -8.79 -5.39
C GLU A 436 -16.56 -9.53 -6.42
N PRO A 437 -17.16 -10.34 -7.32
CA PRO A 437 -16.40 -11.10 -8.32
C PRO A 437 -15.53 -10.24 -9.24
N LYS A 438 -15.91 -8.97 -9.47
CA LYS A 438 -15.09 -8.04 -10.27
C LYS A 438 -13.75 -7.68 -9.61
N MET A 439 -13.54 -8.03 -8.33
CA MET A 439 -12.23 -7.98 -7.68
C MET A 439 -11.18 -8.85 -8.37
N GLN A 440 -11.56 -9.77 -9.27
CA GLN A 440 -10.62 -10.48 -10.13
C GLN A 440 -9.66 -9.53 -10.87
N GLY A 441 -10.12 -8.32 -11.20
CA GLY A 441 -9.29 -7.28 -11.82
C GLY A 441 -8.12 -6.78 -10.95
N PHE A 442 -8.09 -7.09 -9.65
CA PHE A 442 -6.97 -6.75 -8.76
C PHE A 442 -5.65 -7.31 -9.29
N MET A 443 -5.64 -8.59 -9.72
CA MET A 443 -4.43 -9.24 -10.22
C MET A 443 -3.93 -8.57 -11.49
N ASP A 444 -4.80 -8.42 -12.48
CA ASP A 444 -4.46 -7.81 -13.76
C ASP A 444 -3.99 -6.36 -13.61
N ASN A 445 -4.66 -5.58 -12.76
CA ASN A 445 -4.30 -4.19 -12.52
C ASN A 445 -2.98 -4.08 -11.76
N THR A 446 -2.71 -5.00 -10.83
CA THR A 446 -1.42 -5.06 -10.12
C THR A 446 -0.29 -5.41 -11.08
N ILE A 447 -0.49 -6.39 -11.97
CA ILE A 447 0.49 -6.76 -13.01
C ILE A 447 0.77 -5.55 -13.94
N LYS A 448 -0.28 -4.88 -14.44
CA LYS A 448 -0.14 -3.75 -15.38
C LYS A 448 0.53 -2.52 -14.78
N SER A 449 0.35 -2.28 -13.48
CA SER A 449 0.86 -1.08 -12.78
C SER A 449 2.18 -1.29 -12.05
N SER A 450 2.80 -2.46 -12.19
CA SER A 450 4.06 -2.85 -11.56
C SER A 450 5.14 -3.19 -12.58
N SER A 451 6.31 -3.60 -12.09
CA SER A 451 7.42 -4.11 -12.89
C SER A 451 7.08 -5.32 -13.76
N LEU A 452 6.02 -6.06 -13.44
CA LEU A 452 5.53 -7.14 -14.30
C LEU A 452 5.02 -6.63 -15.66
N GLY A 453 4.47 -5.41 -15.70
CA GLY A 453 4.14 -4.74 -16.95
C GLY A 453 5.38 -4.43 -17.78
N THR A 454 6.47 -3.99 -17.14
CA THR A 454 7.76 -3.77 -17.81
C THR A 454 8.37 -5.08 -18.32
N VAL A 455 8.25 -6.18 -17.57
CA VAL A 455 8.63 -7.53 -18.02
C VAL A 455 7.87 -7.90 -19.28
N ALA A 456 6.53 -7.82 -19.24
CA ALA A 456 5.66 -8.20 -20.36
C ALA A 456 5.98 -7.43 -21.65
N VAL A 457 6.12 -6.10 -21.54
CA VAL A 457 6.50 -5.23 -22.69
C VAL A 457 7.89 -5.58 -23.22
N THR A 458 8.81 -6.00 -22.36
CA THR A 458 10.17 -6.38 -22.77
C THR A 458 10.17 -7.72 -23.49
N ILE A 459 9.41 -8.71 -23.00
CA ILE A 459 9.24 -10.01 -23.67
C ILE A 459 8.70 -9.83 -25.09
N GLU A 460 7.66 -8.99 -25.26
CA GLU A 460 7.05 -8.76 -26.58
C GLU A 460 8.03 -8.23 -27.63
N LYS A 461 9.04 -7.47 -27.21
CA LYS A 461 10.05 -6.89 -28.11
C LYS A 461 11.29 -7.76 -28.31
N LEU A 462 11.46 -8.80 -27.47
CA LEU A 462 12.52 -9.79 -27.64
C LEU A 462 12.12 -10.91 -28.61
N LYS A 463 10.82 -11.07 -28.88
CA LYS A 463 10.28 -11.88 -29.98
C LYS A 463 10.58 -11.21 -31.32
#